data_AF-A0AAW1YCS1-F1
#
_entry.id   AF-A0AAW1YCS1-F1
#
_cell.length_a   1.000
_cell.length_b   1.000
_cell.length_c   1.000
_cell.angle_alpha   90.00
_cell.angle_beta   90.00
_cell.angle_gamma   90.00
#
_symmetry.space_group_name_H-M   'P 1'
#
loop_
_entity.id
_entity.type
_entity.pdbx_description
1 polymer ?
#
loop_
_entity_poly.entity_id
_entity_poly.type
_entity_poly.pdbx_seq_one_letter_code
_entity_poly.pdbx_strand_id
1 'polypeptide(L)'
;MVLKLKKEMDENEVEPNGNTYKVLISMYCAMGHWNNAYKFCREMIEEKCLKPSMPVYEMVLKQLRKAGQLRKHEELVETMVDRGFATRPLAV
;
A
#
# COMPACT_ATOMS: atom_id res chain seq x y z
N MET A 1 -5.72 -15.83 -7.22
CA MET A 1 -7.07 -15.23 -7.31
C MET A 1 -7.01 -13.70 -7.44
N VAL A 2 -6.45 -12.96 -6.49
CA VAL A 2 -6.56 -11.48 -6.49
C VAL A 2 -5.67 -10.78 -7.52
N LEU A 3 -4.48 -11.33 -7.84
CA LEU A 3 -3.68 -10.88 -9.00
C LEU A 3 -4.38 -11.09 -10.33
N LYS A 4 -5.13 -12.19 -10.45
CA LYS A 4 -5.93 -12.50 -11.65
C LYS A 4 -7.02 -11.45 -11.84
N LEU A 5 -7.67 -11.06 -10.74
CA LEU A 5 -8.70 -10.02 -10.71
C LEU A 5 -8.15 -8.66 -11.15
N LYS A 6 -6.96 -8.26 -10.68
CA LYS A 6 -6.31 -7.03 -11.15
C LYS A 6 -5.96 -7.10 -12.64
N LYS A 7 -5.40 -8.24 -13.09
CA LYS A 7 -5.03 -8.46 -14.49
C LYS A 7 -6.26 -8.44 -15.40
N GLU A 8 -7.36 -9.07 -15.00
CA GLU A 8 -8.63 -9.04 -15.72
C GLU A 8 -9.22 -7.63 -15.75
N MET A 9 -9.11 -6.84 -14.68
CA MET A 9 -9.50 -5.43 -14.69
C MET A 9 -8.67 -4.62 -15.71
N ASP A 10 -7.34 -4.76 -15.67
CA ASP A 10 -6.43 -4.09 -16.60
C ASP A 10 -6.70 -4.53 -18.07
N GLU A 11 -6.97 -5.82 -18.32
CA GLU A 11 -7.30 -6.39 -19.65
C GLU A 11 -8.66 -5.91 -20.19
N ASN A 12 -9.62 -5.60 -19.31
CA ASN A 12 -10.93 -5.08 -19.68
C ASN A 12 -11.00 -3.54 -19.66
N GLU A 13 -9.85 -2.85 -19.59
CA GLU A 13 -9.77 -1.38 -19.48
C GLU A 13 -10.53 -0.80 -18.27
N VAL A 14 -10.74 -1.62 -17.23
CA VAL A 14 -11.37 -1.21 -15.97
C VAL A 14 -10.28 -0.86 -14.98
N GLU A 15 -10.15 0.41 -14.60
CA GLU A 15 -9.10 0.80 -13.67
C GLU A 15 -9.32 0.26 -12.24
N PRO A 16 -8.29 -0.35 -11.63
CA PRO A 16 -8.29 -0.69 -10.20
C PRO A 16 -8.50 0.56 -9.35
N ASN A 17 -9.53 0.54 -8.50
CA ASN A 17 -9.85 1.65 -7.58
C ASN A 17 -9.30 1.39 -6.17
N GLY A 18 -9.53 2.34 -5.25
CA GLY A 18 -9.04 2.23 -3.87
C GLY A 18 -9.53 0.99 -3.12
N ASN A 19 -10.72 0.46 -3.43
CA ASN A 19 -11.22 -0.79 -2.84
C ASN A 19 -10.45 -2.01 -3.36
N THR A 20 -10.10 -2.03 -4.66
CA THR A 20 -9.27 -3.09 -5.25
C THR A 20 -7.91 -3.17 -4.56
N TYR A 21 -7.22 -2.03 -4.41
CA TYR A 21 -5.94 -1.97 -3.70
C TYR A 21 -6.08 -2.33 -2.22
N LYS A 22 -7.14 -1.88 -1.54
CA LYS A 22 -7.42 -2.27 -0.15
C LYS A 22 -7.50 -3.78 0.01
N VAL A 23 -8.22 -4.48 -0.87
CA VAL A 23 -8.34 -5.95 -0.82
C VAL A 23 -6.98 -6.62 -1.08
N LEU A 24 -6.27 -6.21 -2.13
CA LEU A 24 -4.93 -6.73 -2.47
C LEU A 24 -3.95 -6.59 -1.30
N ILE A 25 -3.82 -5.38 -0.77
CA ILE A 25 -2.88 -5.05 0.31
C ILE A 25 -3.23 -5.85 1.57
N SER A 26 -4.52 -5.87 1.94
CA SER A 26 -4.98 -6.61 3.13
C SER A 26 -4.67 -8.10 3.05
N MET A 27 -4.93 -8.71 1.89
CA MET A 27 -4.62 -10.12 1.68
C MET A 27 -3.11 -10.39 1.79
N TYR A 28 -2.27 -9.58 1.15
CA TYR A 28 -0.82 -9.78 1.21
C TYR A 28 -0.24 -9.56 2.60
N CYS A 29 -0.75 -8.59 3.35
CA CYS A 29 -0.40 -8.41 4.75
C CYS A 29 -0.80 -9.63 5.60
N ALA A 30 -1.99 -10.20 5.39
CA ALA A 30 -2.45 -11.40 6.09
C ALA A 30 -1.59 -12.64 5.77
N MET A 31 -1.08 -12.74 4.54
CA MET A 31 -0.17 -13.81 4.11
C MET A 31 1.29 -13.60 4.55
N GLY A 32 1.61 -12.48 5.21
CA GLY A 32 2.98 -12.14 5.58
C GLY A 32 3.86 -11.64 4.42
N HIS A 33 3.30 -11.51 3.22
CA HIS A 33 3.99 -11.11 1.98
C HIS A 33 4.21 -9.59 1.94
N TRP A 34 5.15 -9.11 2.75
CA TRP A 34 5.46 -7.70 2.90
C TRP A 34 5.85 -7.02 1.58
N ASN A 35 6.51 -7.74 0.66
CA ASN A 35 6.99 -7.20 -0.60
C ASN A 35 5.85 -6.79 -1.54
N ASN A 36 4.83 -7.64 -1.66
CA ASN A 36 3.65 -7.37 -2.46
C ASN A 36 2.77 -6.30 -1.80
N ALA A 37 2.60 -6.36 -0.48
CA ALA A 37 1.87 -5.32 0.26
C ALA A 37 2.48 -3.93 0.06
N TYR A 38 3.81 -3.82 0.14
CA TYR A 38 4.54 -2.58 -0.13
C TYR A 38 4.37 -2.13 -1.58
N LYS A 39 4.58 -3.04 -2.55
CA LYS A 39 4.45 -2.74 -3.98
C LYS A 39 3.07 -2.17 -4.32
N PHE A 40 1.99 -2.83 -3.90
CA PHE A 40 0.64 -2.36 -4.21
C PHE A 40 0.26 -1.07 -3.48
N CYS A 41 0.80 -0.84 -2.28
CA CYS A 41 0.61 0.44 -1.58
C CYS A 41 1.31 1.59 -2.32
N ARG A 42 2.55 1.37 -2.77
CA ARG A 42 3.30 2.32 -3.60
C ARG A 42 2.60 2.60 -4.92
N GLU A 43 2.17 1.56 -5.64
CA GLU A 43 1.41 1.69 -6.89
C GLU A 43 0.13 2.53 -6.69
N MET A 44 -0.62 2.27 -5.61
CA MET A 44 -1.81 3.03 -5.25
C MET A 44 -1.50 4.52 -5.04
N ILE A 45 -0.42 4.85 -4.31
CA ILE A 45 -0.06 6.23 -3.96
C ILE A 45 0.61 6.97 -5.13
N GLU A 46 1.58 6.33 -5.79
CA GLU A 46 2.49 6.97 -6.73
C GLU A 46 1.94 7.00 -8.15
N GLU A 47 1.41 5.88 -8.62
CA GLU A 47 0.95 5.70 -10.00
C GLU A 47 -0.52 6.07 -10.14
N LYS A 48 -1.37 5.62 -9.20
CA LYS A 48 -2.81 5.89 -9.24
C LYS A 48 -3.23 7.15 -8.48
N CYS A 49 -2.31 7.80 -7.75
CA CYS A 49 -2.58 9.00 -6.96
C CYS A 49 -3.76 8.83 -5.97
N LEU A 50 -3.99 7.60 -5.49
CA LEU A 50 -5.05 7.26 -4.56
C LEU A 50 -4.50 7.22 -3.13
N LYS A 51 -5.18 7.90 -2.20
CA LYS A 51 -4.82 7.86 -0.79
C LYS A 51 -5.27 6.54 -0.15
N PRO A 52 -4.36 5.70 0.39
CA PRO A 52 -4.76 4.55 1.18
C PRO A 52 -5.49 5.02 2.44
N SER A 53 -6.56 4.29 2.82
CA SER A 53 -7.20 4.52 4.11
C SER A 53 -6.22 4.26 5.24
N MET A 54 -6.30 5.02 6.34
CA MET A 54 -5.40 4.88 7.50
C MET A 54 -5.21 3.43 7.98
N PRO A 55 -6.27 2.60 8.12
CA PRO A 55 -6.10 1.21 8.56
C PRO A 55 -5.26 0.35 7.59
N VAL A 56 -5.38 0.60 6.28
CA VAL A 56 -4.60 -0.12 5.25
C VAL A 56 -3.14 0.27 5.32
N TYR A 57 -2.88 1.58 5.44
CA TYR A 57 -1.53 2.11 5.56
C TYR A 57 -0.80 1.60 6.82
N GLU A 58 -1.44 1.67 7.98
CA GLU A 58 -0.90 1.17 9.24
C GLU A 58 -0.59 -0.34 9.20
N MET A 59 -1.45 -1.11 8.53
CA MET A 59 -1.24 -2.54 8.35
C MET A 59 0.02 -2.85 7.52
N VAL A 60 0.30 -2.07 6.47
CA VAL A 60 1.53 -2.22 5.68
C VAL A 60 2.76 -1.87 6.52
N LEU A 61 2.73 -0.76 7.25
CA LEU A 61 3.83 -0.36 8.15
C LEU A 61 4.12 -1.43 9.21
N LYS A 62 3.07 -1.94 9.85
CA LYS A 62 3.19 -3.03 10.84
C LYS A 62 3.81 -4.27 10.21
N GLN A 63 3.40 -4.62 8.99
CA GLN A 63 3.95 -5.77 8.28
C GLN A 63 5.42 -5.59 7.89
N LEU A 64 5.82 -4.39 7.45
CA LEU A 64 7.22 -4.06 7.17
C LEU A 64 8.09 -4.16 8.43
N ARG A 65 7.60 -3.63 9.56
CA ARG A 65 8.30 -3.74 10.86
C ARG A 65 8.46 -5.20 11.29
N LYS A 66 7.41 -6.02 11.17
CA LYS A 66 7.47 -7.47 11.46
C LYS A 66 8.48 -8.21 10.58
N ALA A 67 8.63 -7.79 9.33
CA ALA A 67 9.57 -8.38 8.37
C ALA A 67 11.00 -7.78 8.45
N GLY A 68 11.27 -6.89 9.42
CA GLY A 68 12.56 -6.22 9.57
C GLY A 68 12.89 -5.21 8.46
N GLN A 69 11.91 -4.83 7.64
CA GLN A 69 12.09 -3.95 6.49
C GLN A 69 11.97 -2.48 6.88
N LEU A 70 12.83 -2.02 7.79
CA LEU A 70 12.78 -0.67 8.36
C LEU A 70 13.03 0.43 7.32
N ARG A 71 13.95 0.22 6.38
CA ARG A 71 14.19 1.19 5.31
C ARG A 71 12.96 1.42 4.44
N LYS A 72 12.27 0.33 4.05
CA LYS A 72 11.03 0.42 3.27
C LYS A 72 9.87 1.01 4.07
N HIS A 73 9.86 0.81 5.38
CA HIS A 73 8.92 1.46 6.28
C HIS A 73 9.11 2.98 6.24
N GLU A 74 10.35 3.46 6.38
CA GLU A 74 10.68 4.89 6.28
C GLU A 74 10.36 5.47 4.90
N GLU A 75 10.76 4.78 3.82
CA GLU A 75 10.42 5.17 2.44
C GLU A 75 8.90 5.34 2.25
N LEU A 76 8.09 4.43 2.80
CA LEU A 76 6.63 4.52 2.68
C LEU A 76 6.05 5.70 3.47
N VAL A 77 6.62 5.99 4.64
CA VAL A 77 6.23 7.15 5.45
C VAL A 77 6.55 8.44 4.72
N GLU A 78 7.74 8.54 4.13
CA GLU A 78 8.14 9.67 3.31
C GLU A 78 7.22 9.85 2.10
N THR A 79 6.91 8.76 1.39
CA THR A 79 5.98 8.80 0.25
C THR A 79 4.61 9.37 0.65
N MET A 80 4.07 8.98 1.82
CA MET A 80 2.79 9.51 2.32
C MET A 80 2.86 10.98 2.71
N VAL A 81 4.02 11.45 3.20
CA VAL A 81 4.24 12.85 3.57
C VAL A 81 4.42 13.73 2.35
N ASP A 82 5.24 13.29 1.39
CA ASP A 82 5.52 14.01 0.15
C ASP A 82 4.26 14.19 -0.71
N ARG A 83 3.34 13.21 -0.65
CA ARG A 83 2.03 13.30 -1.30
C ARG A 83 0.98 14.09 -0.49
N GLY A 84 1.34 14.60 0.69
CA GLY A 84 0.44 15.34 1.58
C GLY A 84 -0.65 14.48 2.22
N PHE A 85 -0.50 13.15 2.20
CA PHE A 85 -1.50 12.21 2.74
C PHE A 85 -1.35 11.98 4.24
N ALA A 86 -0.17 12.20 4.81
CA ALA A 86 0.11 12.16 6.23
C ALA A 86 1.02 13.32 6.63
N THR A 87 0.91 13.76 7.88
CA THR A 87 1.89 14.65 8.50
C THR A 87 2.83 13.80 9.33
N ARG A 88 4.16 14.02 9.25
CA ARG A 88 5.05 13.49 10.29
C ARG A 88 4.57 14.06 11.63
N PRO A 89 4.30 13.25 12.67
CA PRO A 89 4.16 13.80 14.00
C PRO A 89 5.44 14.57 14.30
N LEU A 90 5.32 15.84 14.66
CA LEU A 90 6.43 16.58 15.26
C LEU A 90 6.85 15.74 16.48
N ALA A 91 8.07 15.20 16.47
CA ALA A 91 8.64 14.64 17.67
C ALA A 91 8.74 15.80 18.68
N VAL A 92 7.84 15.79 19.66
CA VAL A 92 7.93 16.62 20.88
C VAL A 92 8.74 15.84 21.89
#